data_AF-A0A6P0TWM9-F1
#
_entry.id   AF-A0A6P0TWM9-F1
#
_cell.length_a   1.000
_cell.length_b   1.000
_cell.length_c   1.000
_cell.angle_alpha   90.00
_cell.angle_beta   90.00
_cell.angle_gamma   90.00
#
_symmetry.space_group_name_H-M   'P 1'
#
loop_
_entity.id
_entity.type
_entity.pdbx_description
1 polymer ?
#
loop_
_entity_poly.entity_id
_entity_poly.type
_entity_poly.pdbx_seq_one_letter_code
_entity_poly.pdbx_strand_id
1 'polypeptide(L)'
;MLGFFIVLVASLCFCFQNVIVRVLFNEQTILGIFQTGGFVTPTLKNSFLLMFMRMVLVVPLMASFATKLYPHTWQNVRELGNTESRPLLWRSLGGGILMFLYIALLYVSIGLIETGVALTLFFTYPMFTSLFSWLLLGIPPTRFRWIVMVVVLLGTFLTIPYSQTTSDSYNAVGVIFGIGSGLSYALYTVNAQKSFEALHPVPFTWISFATALGLSACSLLIWQGSSGLNWMSLWIGGFLSAIVTLSGHLIFNYGISLIGATSAATISATNPCLTAILAWLTIQETLNSLQLLGIVIVTLGVLLLSQEHRRLVKE
;
A
#
# COMPACT_ATOMS: atom_id res chain seq x y z
N MET A 1 24.42 6.75 -5.65
CA MET A 1 23.45 7.22 -6.67
C MET A 1 22.56 6.08 -7.19
N LEU A 2 23.13 4.95 -7.65
CA LEU A 2 22.36 3.84 -8.22
C LEU A 2 21.20 3.33 -7.34
N GLY A 3 21.43 3.09 -6.04
CA GLY A 3 20.37 2.60 -5.15
C GLY A 3 19.21 3.57 -4.91
N PHE A 4 19.46 4.89 -4.95
CA PHE A 4 18.39 5.90 -4.88
C PHE A 4 17.50 5.85 -6.12
N PHE A 5 18.12 5.73 -7.30
CA PHE A 5 17.40 5.57 -8.56
C PHE A 5 16.55 4.29 -8.58
N ILE A 6 17.10 3.18 -8.08
CA ILE A 6 16.39 1.89 -7.98
C ILE A 6 15.13 2.02 -7.11
N VAL A 7 15.22 2.63 -5.93
CA VAL A 7 14.04 2.81 -5.07
C VAL A 7 13.02 3.77 -5.69
N LEU A 8 13.48 4.81 -6.42
CA LEU A 8 12.58 5.70 -7.15
C LEU A 8 11.81 4.96 -8.24
N VAL A 9 12.47 4.08 -9.01
CA VAL A 9 11.81 3.23 -10.01
C VAL A 9 10.79 2.29 -9.36
N ALA A 10 11.12 1.67 -8.23
CA ALA A 10 10.16 0.84 -7.49
C ALA A 10 8.94 1.65 -7.01
N SER A 11 9.18 2.88 -6.55
CA SER A 11 8.14 3.82 -6.12
C SER A 11 7.19 4.17 -7.27
N LEU A 12 7.72 4.39 -8.48
CA LEU A 12 6.92 4.57 -9.69
C LEU A 12 6.07 3.34 -10.02
N CYS A 13 6.61 2.12 -9.88
CA CYS A 13 5.81 0.90 -10.03
C CYS A 13 4.62 0.90 -9.06
N PHE A 14 4.81 1.24 -7.79
CA PHE A 14 3.70 1.33 -6.84
C PHE A 14 2.68 2.42 -7.23
N CYS A 15 3.12 3.56 -7.74
CA CYS A 15 2.22 4.60 -8.24
C CYS A 15 1.36 4.09 -9.43
N PHE A 16 1.99 3.42 -10.40
CA PHE A 16 1.28 2.77 -11.51
C PHE A 16 0.27 1.73 -11.04
N GLN A 17 0.61 0.93 -10.03
CA GLN A 17 -0.31 -0.05 -9.45
C GLN A 17 -1.60 0.61 -8.96
N ASN A 18 -1.50 1.75 -8.29
CA ASN A 18 -2.67 2.46 -7.77
C ASN A 18 -3.54 3.04 -8.89
N VAL A 19 -2.91 3.57 -9.94
CA VAL A 19 -3.62 4.05 -11.14
C VAL A 19 -4.30 2.91 -11.90
N ILE A 20 -3.67 1.74 -12.03
CA ILE A 20 -4.30 0.56 -12.64
C ILE A 20 -5.57 0.18 -11.85
N VAL A 21 -5.50 0.18 -10.53
CA VAL A 21 -6.67 -0.11 -9.67
C VAL A 21 -7.77 0.93 -9.89
N ARG A 22 -7.42 2.21 -10.04
CA ARG A 22 -8.38 3.28 -10.35
C ARG A 22 -9.10 3.04 -11.69
N VAL A 23 -8.35 2.70 -12.74
CA VAL A 23 -8.92 2.39 -14.08
C VAL A 23 -9.83 1.16 -14.02
N LEU A 24 -9.48 0.14 -13.22
CA LEU A 24 -10.34 -1.03 -13.06
C LEU A 24 -11.72 -0.68 -12.46
N PHE A 25 -11.77 0.33 -11.58
CA PHE A 25 -13.01 0.75 -10.92
C PHE A 25 -13.82 1.81 -11.68
N ASN A 26 -13.15 2.74 -12.36
CA ASN A 26 -13.80 3.88 -13.01
C ASN A 26 -13.38 3.98 -14.47
N GLU A 27 -14.31 4.38 -15.34
CA GLU A 27 -13.98 4.69 -16.72
C GLU A 27 -13.07 5.93 -16.75
N GLN A 28 -11.96 5.83 -17.48
CA GLN A 28 -10.96 6.89 -17.58
C GLN A 28 -10.49 7.02 -19.03
N THR A 29 -9.96 8.20 -19.37
CA THR A 29 -9.33 8.39 -20.68
C THR A 29 -7.83 8.22 -20.53
N ILE A 30 -7.31 7.07 -20.95
CA ILE A 30 -5.88 6.76 -20.87
C ILE A 30 -5.12 7.63 -21.89
N LEU A 31 -4.19 8.44 -21.39
CA LEU A 31 -3.33 9.36 -22.14
C LEU A 31 -4.10 10.34 -23.05
N GLY A 32 -5.38 10.56 -22.79
CA GLY A 32 -6.25 11.39 -23.64
C GLY A 32 -6.68 10.74 -24.96
N ILE A 33 -6.37 9.45 -25.18
CA ILE A 33 -6.55 8.79 -26.48
C ILE A 33 -7.58 7.64 -26.40
N PHE A 34 -7.56 6.83 -25.33
CA PHE A 34 -8.40 5.63 -25.22
C PHE A 34 -9.29 5.69 -24.00
N GLN A 35 -10.62 5.66 -24.20
CA GLN A 35 -11.57 5.47 -23.10
C GLN A 35 -11.64 3.99 -22.73
N THR A 36 -11.27 3.69 -21.49
CA THR A 36 -11.29 2.33 -20.95
C THR A 36 -11.33 2.38 -19.43
N GLY A 37 -11.82 1.30 -18.81
CA GLY A 37 -11.97 1.20 -17.37
C GLY A 37 -13.40 0.91 -16.94
N GLY A 38 -13.70 1.07 -15.66
CA GLY A 38 -15.06 0.87 -15.14
C GLY A 38 -15.54 -0.58 -15.17
N PHE A 39 -14.62 -1.54 -15.24
CA PHE A 39 -14.96 -2.96 -15.39
C PHE A 39 -15.64 -3.57 -14.16
N VAL A 40 -15.43 -2.96 -12.99
CA VAL A 40 -16.04 -3.34 -11.71
C VAL A 40 -16.42 -2.11 -10.91
N THR A 41 -17.50 -2.18 -10.13
CA THR A 41 -17.88 -1.06 -9.25
C THR A 41 -16.98 -0.99 -8.00
N PRO A 42 -16.73 0.21 -7.43
CA PRO A 42 -15.88 0.41 -6.25
C PRO A 42 -16.55 -0.05 -4.96
N THR A 43 -16.68 -1.37 -4.81
CA THR A 43 -17.23 -2.02 -3.62
C THR A 43 -16.18 -2.86 -2.91
N LEU A 44 -16.40 -3.16 -1.64
CA LEU A 44 -15.52 -3.99 -0.83
C LEU A 44 -15.39 -5.41 -1.41
N LYS A 45 -16.50 -5.98 -1.91
CA LYS A 45 -16.52 -7.25 -2.64
C LYS A 45 -15.63 -7.23 -3.89
N ASN A 46 -15.75 -6.22 -4.74
CA ASN A 46 -14.95 -6.15 -5.96
C ASN A 46 -13.47 -5.84 -5.66
N SER A 47 -13.20 -5.15 -4.55
CA SER A 47 -11.84 -4.95 -4.04
C SER A 47 -11.19 -6.29 -3.67
N PHE A 48 -11.95 -7.20 -3.05
CA PHE A 48 -11.48 -8.57 -2.80
C PHE A 48 -11.25 -9.36 -4.08
N LEU A 49 -12.11 -9.19 -5.10
CA LEU A 49 -11.94 -9.83 -6.40
C LEU A 49 -10.63 -9.38 -7.07
N LEU A 50 -10.40 -8.08 -7.19
CA LEU A 50 -9.18 -7.54 -7.79
C LEU A 50 -7.93 -7.95 -7.01
N MET A 51 -8.03 -7.95 -5.68
CA MET A 51 -6.96 -8.41 -4.81
C MET A 51 -6.69 -9.91 -5.02
N PHE A 52 -7.71 -10.74 -5.07
CA PHE A 52 -7.60 -12.18 -5.32
C PHE A 52 -6.92 -12.44 -6.67
N MET A 53 -7.42 -11.83 -7.75
CA MET A 53 -6.86 -11.98 -9.10
C MET A 53 -5.37 -11.61 -9.15
N ARG A 54 -5.00 -10.52 -8.47
CA ARG A 54 -3.59 -10.14 -8.32
C ARG A 54 -2.80 -11.17 -7.51
N MET A 55 -3.30 -11.59 -6.35
CA MET A 55 -2.57 -12.48 -5.44
C MET A 55 -2.42 -13.91 -5.98
N VAL A 56 -3.40 -14.40 -6.76
CA VAL A 56 -3.31 -15.69 -7.48
C VAL A 56 -2.09 -15.73 -8.40
N LEU A 57 -1.72 -14.58 -8.97
CA LEU A 57 -0.56 -14.46 -9.84
C LEU A 57 0.72 -14.14 -9.06
N VAL A 58 0.67 -13.21 -8.09
CA VAL A 58 1.85 -12.77 -7.34
C VAL A 58 2.39 -13.86 -6.42
N VAL A 59 1.55 -14.65 -5.74
CA VAL A 59 1.99 -15.69 -4.79
C VAL A 59 2.86 -16.77 -5.46
N PRO A 60 2.45 -17.44 -6.56
CA PRO A 60 3.28 -18.44 -7.22
C PRO A 60 4.52 -17.83 -7.88
N LEU A 61 4.42 -16.62 -8.44
CA LEU A 61 5.58 -15.93 -8.98
C LEU A 61 6.61 -15.63 -7.88
N MET A 62 6.16 -15.09 -6.75
CA MET A 62 7.01 -14.85 -5.59
C MET A 62 7.60 -16.15 -5.06
N ALA A 63 6.85 -17.26 -5.03
CA ALA A 63 7.36 -18.58 -4.65
C ALA A 63 8.54 -19.01 -5.56
N SER A 64 8.43 -18.77 -6.87
CA SER A 64 9.49 -19.08 -7.85
C SER A 64 10.75 -18.23 -7.65
N PHE A 65 10.59 -16.95 -7.30
CA PHE A 65 11.71 -16.05 -7.04
C PHE A 65 12.26 -16.14 -5.61
N ALA A 66 11.47 -16.61 -4.65
CA ALA A 66 11.85 -16.64 -3.24
C ALA A 66 13.10 -17.49 -3.00
N THR A 67 13.23 -18.63 -3.70
CA THR A 67 14.44 -19.47 -3.61
C THR A 67 15.69 -18.81 -4.20
N LYS A 68 15.52 -17.97 -5.23
CA LYS A 68 16.63 -17.20 -5.82
C LYS A 68 17.05 -16.03 -4.94
N LEU A 69 16.08 -15.37 -4.29
CA LEU A 69 16.34 -14.25 -3.38
C LEU A 69 16.91 -14.73 -2.03
N TYR A 70 16.41 -15.86 -1.54
CA TYR A 70 16.83 -16.47 -0.28
C TYR A 70 16.67 -18.00 -0.33
N PRO A 71 17.76 -18.75 -0.55
CA PRO A 71 17.71 -20.21 -0.74
C PRO A 71 17.03 -20.98 0.39
N HIS A 72 17.17 -20.50 1.64
CA HIS A 72 16.59 -21.13 2.83
C HIS A 72 15.10 -20.77 3.06
N THR A 73 14.42 -20.13 2.09
CA THR A 73 13.02 -19.71 2.27
C THR A 73 12.12 -20.89 2.65
N TRP A 74 12.17 -21.99 1.90
CA TRP A 74 11.29 -23.14 2.16
C TRP A 74 11.65 -23.90 3.43
N GLN A 75 12.91 -23.84 3.87
CA GLN A 75 13.34 -24.41 5.15
C GLN A 75 12.72 -23.61 6.30
N ASN A 76 12.87 -22.28 6.29
CA ASN A 76 12.26 -21.41 7.30
C ASN A 76 10.73 -21.51 7.33
N VAL A 77 10.08 -21.59 6.15
CA VAL A 77 8.62 -21.78 6.06
C VAL A 77 8.20 -23.12 6.66
N ARG A 78 8.99 -24.19 6.43
CA ARG A 78 8.71 -25.52 7.00
C ARG A 78 8.96 -25.55 8.51
N GLU A 79 10.01 -24.89 8.99
CA GLU A 79 10.35 -24.77 10.41
C GLU A 79 9.31 -23.97 11.21
N LEU A 80 8.59 -23.05 10.57
CA LEU A 80 7.43 -22.36 11.17
C LEU A 80 6.27 -23.31 11.52
N GLY A 81 6.23 -24.52 10.91
CA GLY A 81 5.28 -25.58 11.26
C GLY A 81 5.59 -26.27 12.59
N ASN A 82 6.80 -26.10 13.15
CA ASN A 82 7.18 -26.71 14.42
C ASN A 82 6.51 -25.99 15.60
N THR A 83 6.23 -26.73 16.69
CA THR A 83 5.55 -26.20 17.89
C THR A 83 6.30 -25.01 18.50
N GLU A 84 7.63 -25.01 18.46
CA GLU A 84 8.49 -23.95 19.00
C GLU A 84 8.40 -22.63 18.20
N SER A 85 8.10 -22.71 16.91
CA SER A 85 8.03 -21.56 16.00
C SER A 85 6.60 -21.01 15.82
N ARG A 86 5.59 -21.61 16.47
CA ARG A 86 4.20 -21.16 16.47
C ARG A 86 3.99 -19.67 16.75
N PRO A 87 4.67 -19.02 17.72
CA PRO A 87 4.49 -17.58 17.91
C PRO A 87 4.94 -16.76 16.69
N LEU A 88 5.96 -17.21 15.95
CA LEU A 88 6.42 -16.55 14.72
C LEU A 88 5.45 -16.80 13.56
N LEU A 89 4.86 -17.99 13.48
CA LEU A 89 3.81 -18.31 12.50
C LEU A 89 2.58 -17.43 12.72
N TRP A 90 2.09 -17.31 13.95
CA TRP A 90 0.95 -16.44 14.27
C TRP A 90 1.23 -14.97 13.99
N ARG A 91 2.45 -14.48 14.25
CA ARG A 91 2.85 -13.12 13.88
C ARG A 91 2.84 -12.92 12.37
N SER A 92 3.37 -13.88 11.61
CA SER A 92 3.42 -13.82 10.14
C SER A 92 2.02 -13.88 9.51
N LEU A 93 1.14 -14.74 10.03
CA LEU A 93 -0.28 -14.77 9.64
C LEU A 93 -1.00 -13.46 10.00
N GLY A 94 -0.72 -12.91 11.18
CA GLY A 94 -1.19 -11.59 11.59
C GLY A 94 -0.77 -10.49 10.61
N GLY A 95 0.48 -10.51 10.16
CA GLY A 95 0.98 -9.66 9.08
C GLY A 95 0.18 -9.83 7.79
N GLY A 96 -0.11 -11.06 7.38
CA GLY A 96 -0.96 -11.37 6.23
C GLY A 96 -2.40 -10.86 6.35
N ILE A 97 -3.02 -10.96 7.54
CA ILE A 97 -4.36 -10.42 7.82
C ILE A 97 -4.37 -8.90 7.71
N LEU A 98 -3.40 -8.24 8.34
CA LEU A 98 -3.26 -6.78 8.27
C LEU A 98 -2.98 -6.32 6.84
N MET A 99 -2.21 -7.12 6.08
CA MET A 99 -1.94 -6.90 4.68
C MET A 99 -3.21 -6.93 3.84
N PHE A 100 -4.01 -7.97 4.02
CA PHE A 100 -5.32 -8.09 3.39
C PHE A 100 -6.22 -6.89 3.71
N LEU A 101 -6.28 -6.50 4.99
CA LEU A 101 -7.12 -5.41 5.45
C LEU A 101 -6.70 -4.07 4.83
N TYR A 102 -5.41 -3.69 4.89
CA TYR A 102 -5.00 -2.38 4.37
C TYR A 102 -5.19 -2.29 2.85
N ILE A 103 -4.90 -3.37 2.11
CA ILE A 103 -5.06 -3.40 0.66
C ILE A 103 -6.53 -3.24 0.29
N ALA A 104 -7.43 -3.98 0.96
CA ALA A 104 -8.85 -3.92 0.67
C ALA A 104 -9.42 -2.52 0.93
N LEU A 105 -9.08 -1.91 2.08
CA LEU A 105 -9.51 -0.55 2.42
C LEU A 105 -8.95 0.48 1.43
N LEU A 106 -7.68 0.35 1.05
CA LEU A 106 -7.06 1.25 0.08
C LEU A 106 -7.73 1.15 -1.30
N TYR A 107 -8.09 -0.06 -1.74
CA TYR A 107 -8.74 -0.28 -3.02
C TYR A 107 -10.12 0.39 -3.08
N VAL A 108 -10.91 0.25 -2.02
CA VAL A 108 -12.21 0.95 -1.95
C VAL A 108 -12.01 2.46 -1.93
N SER A 109 -11.01 2.97 -1.18
CA SER A 109 -10.67 4.39 -1.18
C SER A 109 -10.32 4.90 -2.58
N ILE A 110 -9.38 4.24 -3.28
CA ILE A 110 -9.02 4.55 -4.67
C ILE A 110 -10.21 4.42 -5.62
N GLY A 111 -11.15 3.51 -5.35
CA GLY A 111 -12.37 3.38 -6.16
C GLY A 111 -13.33 4.56 -5.99
N LEU A 112 -13.40 5.16 -4.80
CA LEU A 112 -14.41 6.18 -4.44
C LEU A 112 -13.91 7.63 -4.59
N ILE A 113 -12.62 7.88 -4.33
CA ILE A 113 -12.02 9.23 -4.38
C ILE A 113 -10.77 9.22 -5.27
N GLU A 114 -10.29 10.40 -5.67
CA GLU A 114 -9.15 10.53 -6.60
C GLU A 114 -7.89 9.86 -6.05
N THR A 115 -7.11 9.26 -6.96
CA THR A 115 -5.98 8.38 -6.59
C THR A 115 -4.93 9.08 -5.72
N GLY A 116 -4.65 10.35 -6.03
CA GLY A 116 -3.73 11.19 -5.26
C GLY A 116 -4.22 11.49 -3.85
N VAL A 117 -5.53 11.71 -3.66
CA VAL A 117 -6.15 11.95 -2.36
C VAL A 117 -6.13 10.66 -1.52
N ALA A 118 -6.56 9.54 -2.10
CA ALA A 118 -6.54 8.23 -1.43
C ALA A 118 -5.14 7.87 -0.91
N LEU A 119 -4.11 8.08 -1.73
CA LEU A 119 -2.72 7.85 -1.31
C LEU A 119 -2.28 8.81 -0.23
N THR A 120 -2.69 10.07 -0.27
CA THR A 120 -2.35 11.04 0.77
C THR A 120 -2.93 10.64 2.12
N LEU A 121 -4.17 10.13 2.13
CA LEU A 121 -4.79 9.56 3.32
C LEU A 121 -4.07 8.30 3.80
N PHE A 122 -3.69 7.38 2.90
CA PHE A 122 -2.90 6.20 3.23
C PHE A 122 -1.53 6.58 3.84
N PHE A 123 -0.87 7.60 3.30
CA PHE A 123 0.42 8.11 3.76
C PHE A 123 0.37 8.86 5.12
N THR A 124 -0.77 8.85 5.81
CA THR A 124 -0.82 9.15 7.25
C THR A 124 -0.25 8.03 8.13
N TYR A 125 -0.03 6.83 7.57
CA TYR A 125 0.53 5.68 8.30
C TYR A 125 1.80 5.99 9.12
N PRO A 126 2.77 6.85 8.71
CA PRO A 126 3.96 7.15 9.51
C PRO A 126 3.66 7.80 10.85
N MET A 127 2.51 8.48 10.95
CA MET A 127 2.02 9.02 12.22
C MET A 127 1.53 7.89 13.13
N PHE A 128 0.72 6.98 12.59
CA PHE A 128 0.24 5.83 13.34
C PHE A 128 1.38 4.89 13.74
N THR A 129 2.38 4.66 12.87
CA THR A 129 3.56 3.86 13.23
C THR A 129 4.37 4.50 14.34
N SER A 130 4.52 5.83 14.33
CA SER A 130 5.16 6.56 15.43
C SER A 130 4.43 6.34 16.75
N LEU A 131 3.10 6.44 16.75
CA LEU A 131 2.28 6.27 17.95
C LEU A 131 2.33 4.83 18.47
N PHE A 132 2.23 3.83 17.59
CA PHE A 132 2.32 2.42 17.98
C PHE A 132 3.71 2.04 18.44
N SER A 133 4.75 2.58 17.80
CA SER A 133 6.14 2.39 18.25
C SER A 133 6.34 2.95 19.66
N TRP A 134 5.79 4.12 19.97
CA TRP A 134 5.81 4.66 21.33
C TRP A 134 5.06 3.78 22.32
N LEU A 135 3.84 3.33 21.98
CA LEU A 135 3.03 2.49 22.86
C LEU A 135 3.67 1.13 23.16
N LEU A 136 4.37 0.55 22.18
CA LEU A 136 4.95 -0.80 22.29
C LEU A 136 6.40 -0.81 22.76
N LEU A 137 7.19 0.21 22.40
CA LEU A 137 8.64 0.30 22.72
C LEU A 137 8.94 1.32 23.82
N GLY A 138 7.95 2.12 24.23
CA GLY A 138 8.12 3.12 25.30
C GLY A 138 8.92 4.36 24.90
N ILE A 139 9.32 4.52 23.64
CA ILE A 139 10.13 5.65 23.16
C ILE A 139 9.21 6.82 22.80
N PRO A 140 9.14 7.90 23.60
CA PRO A 140 8.23 9.01 23.33
C PRO A 140 8.62 9.75 22.05
N PRO A 141 7.64 10.16 21.21
CA PRO A 141 7.93 11.02 20.08
C PRO A 141 8.43 12.39 20.56
N THR A 142 9.41 12.94 19.83
CA THR A 142 9.96 14.27 20.11
C THR A 142 8.89 15.35 19.90
N ARG A 143 9.11 16.55 20.48
CA ARG A 143 8.23 17.70 20.24
C ARG A 143 8.14 18.07 18.76
N PHE A 144 9.24 17.93 18.02
CA PHE A 144 9.27 18.16 16.58
C PHE A 144 8.37 17.15 15.85
N ARG A 145 8.46 15.86 16.19
CA ARG A 145 7.63 14.81 15.59
C ARG A 145 6.14 15.06 15.80
N TRP A 146 5.74 15.52 16.99
CA TRP A 146 4.36 15.94 17.27
C TRP A 146 3.88 17.07 16.35
N ILE A 147 4.69 18.12 16.18
CA ILE A 147 4.36 19.24 15.29
C ILE A 147 4.15 18.74 13.85
N VAL A 148 5.07 17.90 13.36
CA VAL A 148 4.97 17.37 11.99
C VAL A 148 3.74 16.48 11.82
N MET A 149 3.36 15.68 12.83
CA MET A 149 2.13 14.90 12.81
C MET A 149 0.88 15.79 12.70
N VAL A 150 0.81 16.89 13.45
CA VAL A 150 -0.31 17.85 13.33
C VAL A 150 -0.35 18.47 11.93
N VAL A 151 0.81 18.85 11.38
CA VAL A 151 0.91 19.40 10.02
C VAL A 151 0.43 18.40 8.96
N VAL A 152 0.82 17.12 9.07
CA VAL A 152 0.36 16.06 8.16
C VAL A 152 -1.16 15.86 8.28
N LEU A 153 -1.72 15.87 9.50
CA LEU A 153 -3.17 15.78 9.71
C LEU A 153 -3.91 16.95 9.04
N LEU A 154 -3.42 18.18 9.21
CA LEU A 154 -3.99 19.36 8.54
C LEU A 154 -3.89 19.24 7.02
N GLY A 155 -2.75 18.79 6.50
CA GLY A 155 -2.58 18.53 5.07
C GLY A 155 -3.57 17.49 4.54
N THR A 156 -3.78 16.39 5.27
CA THR A 156 -4.80 15.40 4.89
C THR A 156 -6.21 15.94 4.93
N PHE A 157 -6.54 16.77 5.92
CA PHE A 157 -7.85 17.41 6.01
C PHE A 157 -8.13 18.29 4.79
N LEU A 158 -7.13 19.03 4.30
CA LEU A 158 -7.24 19.85 3.08
C LEU A 158 -7.49 19.04 1.80
N THR A 159 -7.12 17.75 1.79
CA THR A 159 -7.35 16.89 0.63
C THR A 159 -8.76 16.30 0.56
N ILE A 160 -9.55 16.39 1.64
CA ILE A 160 -10.90 15.85 1.68
C ILE A 160 -11.79 16.61 0.70
N PRO A 161 -12.41 15.94 -0.29
CA PRO A 161 -13.28 16.61 -1.25
C PRO A 161 -14.52 17.17 -0.54
N TYR A 162 -14.76 18.48 -0.68
CA TYR A 162 -15.97 19.16 -0.22
C TYR A 162 -16.90 19.35 -1.41
N SER A 163 -17.90 18.48 -1.56
CA SER A 163 -18.99 18.65 -2.54
C SER A 163 -20.29 18.94 -1.78
N GLN A 164 -21.26 19.58 -2.43
CA GLN A 164 -22.55 19.96 -1.82
C GLN A 164 -23.73 19.11 -2.37
N THR A 165 -23.43 17.97 -2.98
CA THR A 165 -24.42 17.11 -3.63
C THR A 165 -24.34 15.68 -3.07
N THR A 166 -25.36 14.86 -3.36
CA THR A 166 -25.58 13.47 -2.91
C THR A 166 -24.40 12.49 -2.98
N SER A 167 -23.24 12.91 -3.50
CA SER A 167 -21.93 12.25 -3.46
C SER A 167 -21.23 12.28 -2.09
N ASP A 168 -21.75 13.03 -1.10
CA ASP A 168 -21.11 13.20 0.22
C ASP A 168 -20.89 11.87 0.97
N SER A 169 -21.84 10.94 0.88
CA SER A 169 -21.71 9.64 1.56
C SER A 169 -20.58 8.78 0.98
N TYR A 170 -20.40 8.80 -0.35
CA TYR A 170 -19.35 8.03 -1.02
C TYR A 170 -17.96 8.63 -0.74
N ASN A 171 -17.85 9.95 -0.72
CA ASN A 171 -16.64 10.66 -0.37
C ASN A 171 -16.22 10.37 1.08
N ALA A 172 -17.16 10.40 2.03
CA ALA A 172 -16.88 10.09 3.44
C ALA A 172 -16.38 8.65 3.63
N VAL A 173 -17.00 7.67 2.98
CA VAL A 173 -16.56 6.27 3.04
C VAL A 173 -15.16 6.11 2.45
N GLY A 174 -14.88 6.75 1.31
CA GLY A 174 -13.55 6.76 0.69
C GLY A 174 -12.48 7.34 1.61
N VAL A 175 -12.80 8.40 2.35
CA VAL A 175 -11.89 9.03 3.32
C VAL A 175 -11.63 8.13 4.52
N ILE A 176 -12.68 7.58 5.13
CA ILE A 176 -12.58 6.69 6.30
C ILE A 176 -11.74 5.46 5.95
N PHE A 177 -11.98 4.86 4.78
CA PHE A 177 -11.20 3.71 4.32
C PHE A 177 -9.78 4.08 3.92
N GLY A 178 -9.55 5.28 3.39
CA GLY A 178 -8.20 5.82 3.16
C GLY A 178 -7.38 5.90 4.44
N ILE A 179 -7.93 6.53 5.49
CA ILE A 179 -7.27 6.62 6.81
C ILE A 179 -7.15 5.23 7.46
N GLY A 180 -8.20 4.42 7.39
CA GLY A 180 -8.22 3.05 7.92
C GLY A 180 -7.18 2.14 7.26
N SER A 181 -6.90 2.35 5.98
CA SER A 181 -5.81 1.66 5.28
C SER A 181 -4.43 2.08 5.81
N GLY A 182 -4.22 3.38 6.06
CA GLY A 182 -2.99 3.88 6.68
C GLY A 182 -2.77 3.32 8.10
N LEU A 183 -3.84 3.26 8.90
CA LEU A 183 -3.81 2.67 10.24
C LEU A 183 -3.46 1.17 10.21
N SER A 184 -4.12 0.42 9.32
CA SER A 184 -3.89 -1.02 9.14
C SER A 184 -2.48 -1.32 8.62
N TYR A 185 -1.99 -0.48 7.70
CA TYR A 185 -0.62 -0.56 7.20
C TYR A 185 0.41 -0.23 8.29
N ALA A 186 0.13 0.74 9.16
CA ALA A 186 1.00 1.02 10.29
C ALA A 186 1.16 -0.19 11.21
N LEU A 187 0.05 -0.85 11.57
CA LEU A 187 0.09 -2.10 12.34
C LEU A 187 0.87 -3.20 11.60
N TYR A 188 0.65 -3.34 10.28
CA TYR A 188 1.40 -4.28 9.45
C TYR A 188 2.92 -4.03 9.52
N THR A 189 3.35 -2.78 9.36
CA THR A 189 4.79 -2.45 9.38
C THR A 189 5.44 -2.70 10.73
N VAL A 190 4.75 -2.41 11.84
CA VAL A 190 5.24 -2.71 13.20
C VAL A 190 5.33 -4.22 13.44
N ASN A 191 4.32 -4.98 13.00
CA ASN A 191 4.33 -6.44 13.04
C ASN A 191 5.47 -7.03 12.19
N ALA A 192 5.69 -6.49 11.00
CA ALA A 192 6.76 -6.91 10.08
C ALA A 192 8.14 -6.65 10.70
N GLN A 193 8.39 -5.45 11.24
CA GLN A 193 9.65 -5.10 11.92
C GLN A 193 9.99 -6.10 13.04
N LYS A 194 9.03 -6.37 13.92
CA LYS A 194 9.22 -7.33 15.02
C LYS A 194 9.37 -8.78 14.53
N SER A 195 8.79 -9.12 13.38
CA SER A 195 8.98 -10.44 12.77
C SER A 195 10.34 -10.56 12.11
N PHE A 196 10.90 -9.47 11.59
CA PHE A 196 12.22 -9.45 10.94
C PHE A 196 13.40 -9.67 11.90
N GLU A 197 13.19 -9.50 13.21
CA GLU A 197 14.17 -9.88 14.24
C GLU A 197 14.43 -11.39 14.28
N ALA A 198 13.46 -12.21 13.83
CA ALA A 198 13.52 -13.67 13.93
C ALA A 198 13.27 -14.40 12.60
N LEU A 199 12.74 -13.73 11.57
CA LEU A 199 12.41 -14.32 10.28
C LEU A 199 12.87 -13.40 9.13
N HIS A 200 13.54 -13.96 8.13
CA HIS A 200 13.98 -13.20 6.97
C HIS A 200 12.79 -12.54 6.22
N PRO A 201 12.93 -11.31 5.65
CA PRO A 201 11.82 -10.60 5.01
C PRO A 201 11.15 -11.33 3.85
N VAL A 202 11.90 -12.16 3.11
CA VAL A 202 11.40 -12.91 1.94
C VAL A 202 10.33 -13.94 2.36
N PRO A 203 10.60 -14.91 3.27
CA PRO A 203 9.58 -15.79 3.84
C PRO A 203 8.37 -15.06 4.42
N PHE A 204 8.58 -13.99 5.21
CA PHE A 204 7.50 -13.23 5.82
C PHE A 204 6.56 -12.61 4.77
N THR A 205 7.13 -12.02 3.71
CA THR A 205 6.38 -11.41 2.60
C THR A 205 5.57 -12.47 1.86
N TRP A 206 6.18 -13.63 1.59
CA TRP A 206 5.47 -14.74 0.93
C TRP A 206 4.31 -15.27 1.77
N ILE A 207 4.51 -15.49 3.08
CA ILE A 207 3.43 -15.90 4.00
C ILE A 207 2.32 -14.84 4.04
N SER A 208 2.69 -13.56 4.07
CA SER A 208 1.73 -12.46 4.06
C SER A 208 0.88 -12.46 2.78
N PHE A 209 1.51 -12.61 1.60
CA PHE A 209 0.80 -12.73 0.32
C PHE A 209 -0.07 -13.99 0.25
N ALA A 210 0.42 -15.14 0.72
CA ALA A 210 -0.33 -16.39 0.73
C ALA A 210 -1.56 -16.31 1.65
N THR A 211 -1.41 -15.67 2.81
CA THR A 211 -2.52 -15.42 3.75
C THR A 211 -3.54 -14.47 3.13
N ALA A 212 -3.06 -13.38 2.52
CA ALA A 212 -3.88 -12.44 1.77
C ALA A 212 -4.67 -13.11 0.63
N LEU A 213 -4.03 -14.03 -0.11
CA LEU A 213 -4.70 -14.85 -1.12
C LEU A 213 -5.82 -15.70 -0.51
N GLY A 214 -5.52 -16.45 0.56
CA GLY A 214 -6.50 -17.28 1.25
C GLY A 214 -7.70 -16.48 1.76
N LEU A 215 -7.46 -15.35 2.43
CA LEU A 215 -8.52 -14.48 2.94
C LEU A 215 -9.36 -13.85 1.83
N SER A 216 -8.74 -13.44 0.72
CA SER A 216 -9.47 -12.92 -0.44
C SER A 216 -10.33 -14.00 -1.09
N ALA A 217 -9.84 -15.24 -1.19
CA ALA A 217 -10.62 -16.38 -1.68
C ALA A 217 -11.81 -16.67 -0.75
N CYS A 218 -11.59 -16.77 0.56
CA CYS A 218 -12.66 -16.97 1.54
C CYS A 218 -13.72 -15.86 1.48
N SER A 219 -13.29 -14.61 1.30
CA SER A 219 -14.22 -13.48 1.20
C SER A 219 -15.10 -13.54 -0.05
N LEU A 220 -14.60 -14.07 -1.17
CA LEU A 220 -15.37 -14.29 -2.39
C LEU A 220 -16.36 -15.46 -2.27
N LEU A 221 -16.10 -16.44 -1.41
CA LEU A 221 -17.05 -17.52 -1.11
C LEU A 221 -18.24 -17.00 -0.29
N ILE A 222 -17.99 -16.05 0.62
CA ILE A 222 -19.02 -15.43 1.46
C ILE A 222 -19.85 -14.42 0.64
N TRP A 223 -19.17 -13.59 -0.15
CA TRP A 223 -19.81 -12.60 -1.04
C TRP A 223 -19.74 -13.07 -2.50
N GLN A 224 -20.79 -13.78 -2.95
CA GLN A 224 -20.94 -14.28 -4.33
C GLN A 224 -20.65 -13.18 -5.36
N GLY A 225 -19.96 -13.51 -6.46
CA GLY A 225 -19.49 -12.60 -7.51
C GLY A 225 -20.56 -11.69 -8.14
N SER A 226 -20.16 -10.55 -8.72
CA SER A 226 -21.10 -9.68 -9.45
C SER A 226 -21.44 -10.31 -10.80
N SER A 227 -22.71 -10.22 -11.20
CA SER A 227 -23.15 -10.64 -12.53
C SER A 227 -22.72 -9.63 -13.58
N GLY A 228 -22.50 -10.09 -14.82
CA GLY A 228 -22.19 -9.21 -15.97
C GLY A 228 -20.77 -8.63 -16.03
N LEU A 229 -19.81 -9.23 -15.31
CA LEU A 229 -18.42 -8.77 -15.34
C LEU A 229 -17.70 -9.08 -16.67
N ASN A 230 -16.91 -8.13 -17.14
CA ASN A 230 -15.97 -8.36 -18.24
C ASN A 230 -14.71 -9.07 -17.72
N TRP A 231 -14.77 -10.39 -17.65
CA TRP A 231 -13.68 -11.23 -17.14
C TRP A 231 -12.36 -11.06 -17.89
N MET A 232 -12.41 -10.83 -19.21
CA MET A 232 -11.20 -10.65 -20.02
C MET A 232 -10.43 -9.41 -19.56
N SER A 233 -11.10 -8.26 -19.44
CA SER A 233 -10.48 -7.02 -18.96
C SER A 233 -9.98 -7.13 -17.53
N LEU A 234 -10.71 -7.82 -16.65
CA LEU A 234 -10.30 -8.03 -15.27
C LEU A 234 -9.05 -8.90 -15.14
N TRP A 235 -8.93 -9.96 -15.95
CA TRP A 235 -7.71 -10.78 -15.97
C TRP A 235 -6.52 -10.03 -16.55
N ILE A 236 -6.71 -9.21 -17.59
CA ILE A 236 -5.66 -8.35 -18.14
C ILE A 236 -5.18 -7.35 -17.08
N GLY A 237 -6.10 -6.65 -16.41
CA GLY A 237 -5.74 -5.69 -15.37
C GLY A 237 -5.18 -6.35 -14.11
N GLY A 238 -5.65 -7.54 -13.75
CA GLY A 238 -5.09 -8.37 -12.68
C GLY A 238 -3.66 -8.83 -12.99
N PHE A 239 -3.39 -9.22 -14.22
CA PHE A 239 -2.05 -9.61 -14.69
C PHE A 239 -1.09 -8.42 -14.71
N LEU A 240 -1.51 -7.28 -15.26
CA LEU A 240 -0.73 -6.04 -15.23
C LEU A 240 -0.44 -5.62 -13.78
N SER A 241 -1.45 -5.68 -12.92
CA SER A 241 -1.28 -5.39 -11.48
C SER A 241 -0.27 -6.32 -10.83
N ALA A 242 -0.31 -7.62 -11.15
CA ALA A 242 0.61 -8.60 -10.59
C ALA A 242 2.06 -8.33 -11.01
N ILE A 243 2.32 -8.03 -12.28
CA ILE A 243 3.66 -7.70 -12.79
C ILE A 243 4.20 -6.44 -12.11
N VAL A 244 3.40 -5.37 -12.06
CA VAL A 244 3.82 -4.09 -11.47
C VAL A 244 4.05 -4.24 -9.97
N THR A 245 3.20 -4.99 -9.28
CA THR A 245 3.35 -5.26 -7.84
C THR A 245 4.61 -6.08 -7.57
N LEU A 246 4.85 -7.16 -8.32
CA LEU A 246 6.02 -8.03 -8.12
C LEU A 246 7.31 -7.27 -8.42
N SER A 247 7.40 -6.63 -9.59
CA SER A 247 8.57 -5.83 -9.97
C SER A 247 8.85 -4.72 -8.98
N GLY A 248 7.82 -3.97 -8.56
CA GLY A 248 7.92 -2.96 -7.52
C GLY A 248 8.51 -3.51 -6.21
N HIS A 249 7.99 -4.61 -5.69
CA HIS A 249 8.51 -5.22 -4.46
C HIS A 249 9.95 -5.75 -4.62
N LEU A 250 10.28 -6.39 -5.74
CA LEU A 250 11.62 -6.92 -5.98
C LEU A 250 12.66 -5.80 -6.07
N ILE A 251 12.38 -4.78 -6.88
CA ILE A 251 13.25 -3.60 -7.06
C ILE A 251 13.35 -2.84 -5.74
N PHE A 252 12.26 -2.70 -4.99
CA PHE A 252 12.26 -2.01 -3.69
C PHE A 252 13.12 -2.73 -2.66
N ASN A 253 12.97 -4.05 -2.51
CA ASN A 253 13.78 -4.85 -1.59
C ASN A 253 15.27 -4.80 -1.97
N TYR A 254 15.59 -4.87 -3.26
CA TYR A 254 16.97 -4.70 -3.73
C TYR A 254 17.49 -3.27 -3.48
N GLY A 255 16.64 -2.25 -3.65
CA GLY A 255 16.98 -0.87 -3.31
C GLY A 255 17.29 -0.70 -1.83
N ILE A 256 16.49 -1.32 -0.94
CA ILE A 256 16.73 -1.33 0.50
C ILE A 256 18.09 -1.92 0.84
N SER A 257 18.52 -3.02 0.20
CA SER A 257 19.83 -3.61 0.48
C SER A 257 21.01 -2.71 0.07
N LEU A 258 20.80 -1.77 -0.87
CA LEU A 258 21.82 -0.83 -1.35
C LEU A 258 21.90 0.48 -0.53
N ILE A 259 20.77 1.05 -0.10
CA ILE A 259 20.74 2.38 0.56
C ILE A 259 20.18 2.38 1.98
N GLY A 260 19.76 1.21 2.47
CA GLY A 260 19.12 1.03 3.77
C GLY A 260 17.64 1.41 3.77
N ALA A 261 16.89 0.81 4.71
CA ALA A 261 15.44 0.98 4.83
C ALA A 261 15.01 2.43 5.07
N THR A 262 15.76 3.20 5.87
CA THR A 262 15.43 4.60 6.17
C THR A 262 15.53 5.51 4.94
N SER A 263 16.57 5.34 4.13
CA SER A 263 16.74 6.10 2.88
C SER A 263 15.65 5.72 1.88
N ALA A 264 15.31 4.42 1.80
CA ALA A 264 14.25 3.94 0.92
C ALA A 264 12.87 4.50 1.31
N ALA A 265 12.54 4.50 2.61
CA ALA A 265 11.31 5.08 3.13
C ALA A 265 11.19 6.59 2.83
N THR A 266 12.32 7.32 2.91
CA THR A 266 12.35 8.75 2.56
C THR A 266 12.00 8.97 1.09
N ILE A 267 12.47 8.12 0.17
CA ILE A 267 12.10 8.22 -1.25
C ILE A 267 10.62 7.91 -1.44
N SER A 268 10.12 6.85 -0.79
CA SER A 268 8.70 6.47 -0.89
C SER A 268 7.74 7.49 -0.27
N ALA A 269 8.20 8.38 0.61
CA ALA A 269 7.40 9.51 1.10
C ALA A 269 6.92 10.43 -0.02
N THR A 270 7.57 10.41 -1.19
CA THR A 270 7.18 11.19 -2.38
C THR A 270 6.03 10.57 -3.17
N ASN A 271 5.60 9.34 -2.83
CA ASN A 271 4.58 8.60 -3.57
C ASN A 271 3.23 9.30 -3.70
N PRO A 272 2.68 10.04 -2.70
CA PRO A 272 1.42 10.76 -2.88
C PRO A 272 1.49 11.77 -4.02
N CYS A 273 2.55 12.57 -4.06
CA CYS A 273 2.81 13.53 -5.12
C CYS A 273 3.05 12.85 -6.47
N LEU A 274 3.89 11.81 -6.50
CA LEU A 274 4.14 11.04 -7.73
C LEU A 274 2.88 10.38 -8.27
N THR A 275 2.01 9.84 -7.40
CA THR A 275 0.75 9.22 -7.80
C THR A 275 -0.22 10.25 -8.34
N ALA A 276 -0.31 11.44 -7.73
CA ALA A 276 -1.15 12.52 -8.24
C ALA A 276 -0.70 13.00 -9.62
N ILE A 277 0.61 13.20 -9.83
CA ILE A 277 1.19 13.57 -11.14
C ILE A 277 0.92 12.47 -12.17
N LEU A 278 1.16 11.21 -11.79
CA LEU A 278 0.98 10.08 -12.69
C LEU A 278 -0.49 9.93 -13.07
N ALA A 279 -1.41 10.03 -12.11
CA ALA A 279 -2.85 9.99 -12.37
C ALA A 279 -3.29 11.13 -13.30
N TRP A 280 -2.81 12.35 -13.08
CA TRP A 280 -3.08 13.47 -13.98
C TRP A 280 -2.56 13.20 -15.41
N LEU A 281 -1.32 12.73 -15.56
CA LEU A 281 -0.74 12.44 -16.87
C LEU A 281 -1.43 11.28 -17.59
N THR A 282 -1.70 10.18 -16.88
CA THR A 282 -2.15 8.92 -17.50
C THR A 282 -3.66 8.82 -17.61
N ILE A 283 -4.42 9.30 -16.63
CA ILE A 283 -5.89 9.14 -16.59
C ILE A 283 -6.62 10.49 -16.57
N GLN A 284 -5.90 11.61 -16.64
CA GLN A 284 -6.47 12.96 -16.66
C GLN A 284 -7.30 13.28 -15.40
N GLU A 285 -6.96 12.67 -14.26
CA GLU A 285 -7.54 13.06 -12.97
C GLU A 285 -7.16 14.50 -12.64
N THR A 286 -8.16 15.32 -12.34
CA THR A 286 -7.95 16.71 -11.93
C THR A 286 -8.16 16.83 -10.42
N LEU A 287 -7.31 17.65 -9.80
CA LEU A 287 -7.36 17.94 -8.38
C LEU A 287 -7.51 19.44 -8.19
N ASN A 288 -8.29 19.85 -7.19
CA ASN A 288 -8.38 21.27 -6.84
C ASN A 288 -7.08 21.74 -6.16
N SER A 289 -6.81 23.04 -6.19
CA SER A 289 -5.66 23.68 -5.57
C SER A 289 -5.51 23.36 -4.08
N LEU A 290 -6.61 23.21 -3.34
CA LEU A 290 -6.58 22.78 -1.93
C LEU A 290 -6.08 21.35 -1.76
N GLN A 291 -6.52 20.42 -2.63
CA GLN A 291 -6.06 19.04 -2.62
C GLN A 291 -4.57 18.97 -2.97
N LEU A 292 -4.13 19.73 -3.98
CA LEU A 292 -2.72 19.80 -4.35
C LEU A 292 -1.86 20.33 -3.20
N LEU A 293 -2.31 21.39 -2.53
CA LEU A 293 -1.63 21.93 -1.35
C LEU A 293 -1.54 20.88 -0.22
N GLY A 294 -2.64 20.18 0.06
CA GLY A 294 -2.67 19.12 1.06
C GLY A 294 -1.69 17.98 0.75
N ILE A 295 -1.64 17.52 -0.50
CA ILE A 295 -0.68 16.49 -0.97
C ILE A 295 0.77 16.95 -0.74
N VAL A 296 1.09 18.20 -1.07
CA VAL A 296 2.43 18.77 -0.86
C VAL A 296 2.78 18.82 0.63
N ILE A 297 1.87 19.30 1.47
CA ILE A 297 2.07 19.37 2.93
C ILE A 297 2.33 17.98 3.51
N VAL A 298 1.53 16.99 3.12
CA VAL A 298 1.67 15.61 3.62
C VAL A 298 2.97 14.98 3.13
N THR A 299 3.30 15.15 1.86
CA THR A 299 4.55 14.65 1.27
C THR A 299 5.77 15.22 2.02
N LEU A 300 5.80 16.53 2.24
CA LEU A 300 6.88 17.19 2.99
C LEU A 300 6.91 16.76 4.46
N GLY A 301 5.75 16.66 5.11
CA GLY A 301 5.66 16.20 6.49
C GLY A 301 6.18 14.78 6.67
N VAL A 302 5.80 13.84 5.80
CA VAL A 302 6.31 12.46 5.84
C VAL A 302 7.82 12.39 5.55
N LEU A 303 8.31 13.22 4.63
CA LEU A 303 9.75 13.36 4.38
C LEU A 303 10.50 13.81 5.64
N LEU A 304 9.98 14.82 6.35
CA LEU A 304 10.57 15.29 7.61
C LEU A 304 10.56 14.21 8.70
N LEU A 305 9.45 13.48 8.85
CA LEU A 305 9.35 12.35 9.80
C LEU A 305 10.39 11.26 9.50
N SER A 306 10.61 10.96 8.22
CA SER A 306 11.55 9.93 7.78
C SER A 306 13.01 10.37 8.01
N GLN A 307 13.32 11.65 7.87
CA GLN A 307 14.66 12.20 8.12
C GLN A 307 15.01 12.27 9.60
N GLU A 308 14.08 12.64 10.48
CA GLU A 308 14.33 12.69 11.93
C GLU A 308 14.66 11.31 12.49
N HIS A 309 13.93 10.27 12.08
CA HIS A 309 14.21 8.89 12.49
C HIS A 309 15.65 8.47 12.15
N ARG A 310 16.20 8.95 11.02
CA ARG A 310 17.60 8.71 10.64
C ARG A 310 18.61 9.36 11.57
N ARG A 311 18.29 10.52 12.15
CA ARG A 311 19.18 11.24 13.07
C ARG A 311 19.25 10.52 14.41
N LEU A 312 18.10 10.12 14.95
CA LEU A 312 18.01 9.45 16.25
C LEU A 312 18.63 8.03 16.29
N VAL A 313 18.73 7.33 15.16
CA VAL A 313 19.37 6.00 15.09
C VAL A 313 20.90 6.08 14.91
N LYS A 314 21.44 7.26 14.57
CA LYS A 314 22.87 7.48 14.39
C LYS A 314 23.57 8.04 15.63
N GLU A 315 22.81 8.53 16.61
CA GLU A 315 23.27 8.97 17.92
C GLU A 315 23.20 7.80 18.91
#